data_AF-A0A252CFM9-F1
#
_entry.id   AF-A0A252CFM9-F1
#
_cell.length_a   1.000
_cell.length_b   1.000
_cell.length_c   1.000
_cell.angle_alpha   90.00
_cell.angle_beta   90.00
_cell.angle_gamma   90.00
#
_symmetry.space_group_name_H-M   'P 1'
#
loop_
_entity.id
_entity.type
_entity.pdbx_description
1 polymer ?
#
loop_
_entity_poly.entity_id
_entity_poly.type
_entity_poly.pdbx_seq_one_letter_code
_entity_poly.pdbx_strand_id
1 'polypeptide(L)'
;MIDKSVKIGDKVTAEIIGLQDYGAFVKFADRQNTEHKGLIHISEVQSGFVKNIREVIKVGQHVKAQIIDIDEYNGKVSLSIRSLEENPQNHYFYRKKRFTDSRNKIGFKSLAEKRELWIEEGEKYLKERAN
;
A
#
# COMPACT_ATOMS: atom_id res chain seq x y z
N MET A 1 21.64 -0.62 -21.70
CA MET A 1 21.71 0.51 -20.74
C MET A 1 20.51 1.38 -21.04
N ILE A 2 19.57 1.50 -20.10
CA ILE A 2 18.55 2.55 -20.20
C ILE A 2 19.28 3.89 -20.10
N ASP A 3 18.96 4.78 -21.02
CA ASP A 3 19.63 6.05 -21.14
C ASP A 3 19.31 6.94 -19.92
N LYS A 4 20.25 7.83 -19.55
CA LYS A 4 20.19 8.67 -18.34
C LYS A 4 19.04 9.72 -18.36
N SER A 5 18.20 9.65 -19.39
CA SER A 5 17.13 10.58 -19.69
C SER A 5 15.82 10.25 -18.97
N VAL A 6 15.57 8.97 -18.67
CA VAL A 6 14.38 8.52 -17.92
C VAL A 6 14.65 8.62 -16.42
N LYS A 7 13.83 9.39 -15.70
CA LYS A 7 13.94 9.52 -14.23
C LYS A 7 12.67 9.04 -13.53
N ILE A 8 12.86 8.47 -12.33
CA ILE A 8 11.76 8.17 -11.42
C ILE A 8 11.01 9.46 -11.09
N GLY A 9 9.68 9.41 -11.18
CA GLY A 9 8.79 10.53 -10.94
C GLY A 9 8.44 11.36 -12.19
N ASP A 10 9.09 11.13 -13.33
CA ASP A 10 8.71 11.81 -14.57
C ASP A 10 7.32 11.36 -15.04
N LYS A 11 6.54 12.32 -15.55
CA LYS A 11 5.19 12.10 -16.10
C LYS A 11 5.29 11.94 -17.61
N VAL A 12 4.86 10.79 -18.12
CA VAL A 12 4.94 10.43 -19.53
C VAL A 12 3.56 10.10 -20.10
N THR A 13 3.41 10.26 -21.41
CA THR A 13 2.22 9.78 -22.12
C THR A 13 2.57 8.44 -22.74
N ALA A 14 1.82 7.41 -22.39
CA ALA A 14 2.07 6.03 -22.79
C ALA A 14 0.87 5.48 -23.59
N GLU A 15 1.15 4.71 -24.62
CA GLU A 15 0.16 3.99 -25.41
C GLU A 15 0.13 2.52 -24.97
N ILE A 16 -1.07 1.98 -24.72
CA ILE A 16 -1.24 0.59 -24.30
C ILE A 16 -1.13 -0.35 -25.51
N ILE A 17 -0.14 -1.23 -25.48
CA ILE A 17 0.13 -2.20 -26.56
C ILE A 17 -0.58 -3.52 -26.26
N GLY A 18 -0.73 -3.87 -24.98
CA GLY A 18 -1.31 -5.15 -24.58
C GLY A 18 -1.79 -5.14 -23.14
N LEU A 19 -2.68 -6.08 -22.83
CA LEU A 19 -3.26 -6.27 -21.51
C LEU A 19 -3.08 -7.72 -21.07
N GLN A 20 -2.70 -7.91 -19.81
CA GLN A 20 -2.72 -9.18 -19.11
C GLN A 20 -3.45 -9.01 -17.77
N ASP A 21 -3.84 -10.12 -17.14
CA ASP A 21 -4.67 -10.06 -15.94
C ASP A 21 -3.96 -9.40 -14.74
N TYR A 22 -2.63 -9.39 -14.73
CA TYR A 22 -1.82 -8.74 -13.71
C TYR A 22 -1.41 -7.29 -14.04
N GLY A 23 -1.59 -6.83 -15.29
CA GLY A 23 -1.11 -5.51 -15.70
C GLY A 23 -1.26 -5.19 -17.19
N ALA A 24 -0.91 -3.95 -17.55
CA ALA A 24 -0.92 -3.44 -18.91
C ALA A 24 0.50 -3.18 -19.42
N PHE A 25 0.80 -3.65 -20.62
CA PHE A 25 2.04 -3.30 -21.32
C PHE A 25 1.84 -2.03 -22.12
N VAL A 26 2.76 -1.10 -21.93
CA VAL A 26 2.69 0.21 -22.57
C VAL A 26 4.01 0.55 -23.25
N LYS A 27 3.93 1.34 -24.32
CA LYS A 27 5.08 2.04 -24.89
C LYS A 27 4.97 3.51 -24.57
N PHE A 28 6.09 4.15 -24.30
CA PHE A 28 6.14 5.59 -24.14
C PHE A 28 7.41 6.12 -24.80
N ALA A 29 7.33 7.36 -25.30
CA ALA A 29 8.49 8.08 -25.79
C ALA A 29 9.06 8.93 -24.65
N ASP A 30 10.37 8.88 -24.47
CA ASP A 30 11.07 9.78 -23.55
C ASP A 30 11.34 11.16 -24.21
N ARG A 31 11.92 12.12 -23.47
CA ARG A 31 12.27 13.46 -23.94
C ARG A 31 13.19 13.46 -25.18
N GLN A 32 13.96 12.40 -25.39
CA GLN A 32 14.83 12.24 -26.57
C GLN A 32 14.16 11.47 -27.72
N ASN A 33 12.85 11.24 -27.64
CA ASN A 33 12.04 10.52 -28.63
C ASN A 33 12.44 9.05 -28.83
N THR A 34 13.16 8.47 -27.87
CA THR A 34 13.44 7.03 -27.82
C THR A 34 12.21 6.31 -27.27
N GLU A 35 11.77 5.27 -27.97
CA GLU A 35 10.65 4.44 -27.54
C GLU A 35 11.11 3.43 -26.47
N HIS A 36 10.47 3.49 -25.31
CA HIS A 36 10.68 2.54 -24.22
C HIS A 36 9.43 1.71 -23.96
N LYS A 37 9.64 0.48 -23.50
CA LYS A 37 8.57 -0.42 -23.06
C LYS A 37 8.46 -0.36 -21.55
N GLY A 38 7.23 -0.24 -21.06
CA GLY A 38 6.91 -0.22 -19.65
C GLY A 38 5.75 -1.14 -19.30
N LEU A 39 5.57 -1.32 -18.00
CA LEU A 39 4.49 -2.12 -17.43
C LEU A 39 3.76 -1.32 -16.36
N ILE A 40 2.43 -1.34 -16.42
CA ILE A 40 1.55 -0.81 -15.37
C ILE A 40 0.96 -2.00 -14.64
N HIS A 41 1.27 -2.16 -13.36
CA HIS A 41 0.69 -3.21 -12.54
C HIS A 41 -0.79 -2.92 -12.27
N ILE A 42 -1.64 -3.95 -12.11
CA ILE A 42 -3.08 -3.77 -11.85
C ILE A 42 -3.36 -2.85 -10.64
N SER A 43 -2.53 -2.94 -9.59
CA SER A 43 -2.63 -2.10 -8.38
C SER A 43 -2.30 -0.63 -8.61
N GLU A 44 -1.65 -0.31 -9.73
CA GLU A 44 -1.19 1.02 -10.12
C GLU A 44 -2.07 1.66 -11.21
N VAL A 45 -3.13 0.96 -11.64
CA VAL A 45 -4.09 1.47 -12.63
C VAL A 45 -5.01 2.53 -12.03
N GLN A 46 -5.56 2.28 -10.84
CA GLN A 46 -6.54 3.15 -10.20
C GLN A 46 -6.52 2.96 -8.68
N SER A 47 -6.86 4.01 -7.93
CA SER A 47 -7.12 3.91 -6.49
C SER A 47 -8.40 3.12 -6.22
N GLY A 48 -8.28 1.85 -5.84
CA GLY A 48 -9.39 1.00 -5.44
C GLY A 48 -9.18 -0.47 -5.80
N PHE A 49 -10.23 -1.28 -5.62
CA PHE A 49 -10.21 -2.67 -6.05
C PHE A 49 -10.66 -2.78 -7.50
N VAL A 50 -9.72 -3.11 -8.38
CA VAL A 50 -9.99 -3.39 -9.81
C VAL A 50 -10.16 -4.89 -9.98
N LYS A 51 -11.38 -5.34 -10.33
CA LYS A 51 -11.66 -6.76 -10.65
C LYS A 51 -11.08 -7.15 -12.01
N ASN A 52 -11.32 -6.32 -13.02
CA ASN A 52 -10.96 -6.57 -14.41
C ASN A 52 -10.27 -5.35 -14.99
N ILE A 53 -8.98 -5.49 -15.35
CA ILE A 53 -8.22 -4.40 -15.96
C ILE A 53 -8.79 -3.96 -17.32
N ARG A 54 -9.42 -4.89 -18.06
CA ARG A 54 -9.97 -4.67 -19.42
C ARG A 54 -11.17 -3.71 -19.44
N GLU A 55 -11.84 -3.53 -18.31
CA GLU A 55 -12.95 -2.57 -18.18
C GLU A 55 -12.43 -1.14 -18.01
N VAL A 56 -11.24 -0.99 -17.41
CA VAL A 56 -10.64 0.31 -17.10
C VAL A 56 -9.78 0.81 -18.26
N ILE A 57 -9.03 -0.08 -18.90
CA ILE A 57 -8.04 0.25 -19.91
C ILE A 57 -8.27 -0.56 -21.18
N LYS A 58 -8.14 0.09 -22.34
CA LYS A 58 -8.22 -0.56 -23.66
C LYS A 58 -6.88 -0.52 -24.38
N VAL A 59 -6.61 -1.55 -25.19
CA VAL A 59 -5.45 -1.57 -26.11
C VAL A 59 -5.59 -0.45 -27.13
N GLY A 60 -4.49 0.26 -27.41
CA GLY A 60 -4.42 1.43 -28.29
C GLY A 60 -4.79 2.77 -27.63
N GLN A 61 -5.26 2.74 -26.38
CA GLN A 61 -5.54 3.96 -25.63
C GLN A 61 -4.22 4.65 -25.23
N HIS A 62 -4.25 5.99 -25.23
CA HIS A 62 -3.17 6.81 -24.70
C HIS A 62 -3.52 7.26 -23.28
N VAL A 63 -2.63 7.00 -22.33
CA VAL A 63 -2.80 7.32 -20.91
C VAL A 63 -1.61 8.11 -20.41
N LYS A 64 -1.84 9.01 -19.45
CA LYS A 64 -0.76 9.65 -18.71
C LYS A 64 -0.40 8.76 -17.53
N ALA A 65 0.89 8.50 -17.36
CA ALA A 65 1.41 7.71 -16.24
C ALA A 65 2.68 8.34 -15.70
N GLN A 66 2.99 8.05 -14.44
CA GLN A 66 4.23 8.44 -13.78
C GLN A 66 5.15 7.23 -13.63
N ILE A 67 6.43 7.43 -13.83
CA ILE A 67 7.45 6.39 -13.61
C ILE A 67 7.65 6.21 -12.11
N ILE A 68 7.45 5.00 -11.58
CA ILE A 68 7.69 4.67 -10.17
C ILE A 68 9.06 4.01 -10.01
N ASP A 69 9.41 3.11 -10.92
CA ASP A 69 10.60 2.28 -10.78
C ASP A 69 11.22 1.98 -12.14
N ILE A 70 12.54 1.82 -12.14
CA ILE A 70 13.35 1.60 -13.33
C ILE A 70 14.30 0.44 -13.05
N ASP A 71 14.11 -0.67 -13.75
CA ASP A 71 15.02 -1.79 -13.75
C ASP A 71 16.03 -1.61 -14.90
N GLU A 72 17.19 -1.06 -14.56
CA GLU A 72 18.28 -0.79 -15.51
C GLU A 72 18.91 -2.06 -16.10
N TYR A 73 18.82 -3.19 -15.39
CA TYR A 73 19.40 -4.46 -15.83
C TYR A 73 18.55 -5.10 -16.93
N ASN A 74 17.23 -5.16 -16.72
CA ASN A 74 16.30 -5.77 -17.66
C ASN A 74 15.72 -4.79 -18.69
N GLY A 75 15.98 -3.50 -18.52
CA GLY A 75 15.41 -2.46 -19.39
C GLY A 75 13.90 -2.29 -19.21
N LYS A 76 13.37 -2.60 -18.02
CA LYS A 76 11.92 -2.54 -17.73
C LYS A 76 11.62 -1.31 -16.90
N VAL A 77 10.52 -0.63 -17.22
CA VAL A 77 10.07 0.56 -16.49
C VAL A 77 8.68 0.31 -15.93
N SER A 78 8.52 0.51 -14.62
CA SER A 78 7.24 0.39 -13.93
C SER A 78 6.55 1.75 -13.89
N LEU A 79 5.32 1.79 -14.38
CA LEU A 79 4.52 2.99 -14.54
C LEU A 79 3.25 2.91 -13.69
N SER A 80 2.75 4.06 -13.28
CA SER A 80 1.50 4.16 -12.52
C SER A 80 0.63 5.31 -13.00
N ILE A 81 -0.64 4.99 -13.20
CA ILE A 81 -1.70 5.96 -13.49
C ILE A 81 -2.23 6.52 -12.16
N ARG A 82 -2.30 5.66 -11.15
CA ARG A 82 -2.79 5.99 -9.81
C ARG A 82 -2.06 7.18 -9.18
N SER A 83 -0.75 7.30 -9.37
CA SER A 83 0.02 8.43 -8.81
C SER A 83 -0.39 9.80 -9.36
N LEU A 84 -1.11 9.84 -10.48
CA LEU A 84 -1.64 11.07 -11.07
C LEU A 84 -3.09 11.39 -10.64
N GLU A 85 -3.76 10.47 -9.94
CA GLU A 85 -5.11 10.72 -9.44
C GLU A 85 -5.07 11.74 -8.29
N GLU A 86 -5.80 12.85 -8.44
CA GLU A 86 -5.79 13.97 -7.49
C GLU A 86 -6.40 13.62 -6.12
N ASN A 87 -7.22 12.57 -6.05
CA ASN A 87 -7.86 12.10 -4.83
C ASN A 87 -7.46 10.66 -4.53
N PRO A 88 -6.28 10.40 -3.94
CA PRO A 88 -5.98 9.08 -3.42
C PRO A 88 -7.05 8.74 -2.39
N GLN A 89 -7.78 7.64 -2.58
CA GLN A 89 -8.80 7.23 -1.62
C GLN A 89 -8.18 7.23 -0.21
N ASN A 90 -8.72 8.07 0.67
CA ASN A 90 -8.32 8.11 2.07
C ASN A 90 -8.54 6.72 2.65
N HIS A 91 -7.46 5.93 2.73
CA HIS A 91 -7.49 4.66 3.43
C HIS A 91 -7.72 5.02 4.89
N TYR A 92 -8.97 4.97 5.34
CA TYR A 92 -9.30 5.19 6.73
C TYR A 92 -8.52 4.13 7.52
N PHE A 93 -7.41 4.54 8.12
CA PHE A 93 -6.75 3.73 9.13
C PHE A 93 -7.77 3.60 10.25
N TYR A 94 -8.49 2.47 10.28
CA TYR A 94 -9.30 2.11 11.42
C TYR A 94 -8.37 2.18 12.62
N ARG A 95 -8.48 3.24 13.42
CA ARG A 95 -7.70 3.36 14.66
C ARG A 95 -8.03 2.10 15.43
N LYS A 96 -7.07 1.18 15.55
CA LYS A 96 -7.24 -0.01 16.39
C LYS A 96 -7.72 0.52 17.74
N LYS A 97 -8.91 0.10 18.17
CA LYS A 97 -9.38 0.38 19.53
C LYS A 97 -8.28 -0.16 20.43
N ARG A 98 -7.55 0.73 21.10
CA ARG A 98 -6.48 0.33 22.02
C ARG A 98 -7.13 -0.62 23.03
N PHE A 99 -6.49 -1.75 23.30
CA PHE A 99 -6.93 -2.66 24.35
C PHE A 99 -7.03 -1.94 25.70
N THR A 100 -6.17 -0.93 25.90
CA THR A 100 -6.21 -0.05 27.05
C THR A 100 -7.08 1.18 26.78
N ASP A 101 -8.25 1.20 27.41
CA ASP A 101 -9.12 2.36 27.50
C ASP A 101 -9.19 2.80 28.97
N SER A 102 -8.62 3.98 29.25
CA SER A 102 -8.57 4.54 30.61
C SER A 102 -9.96 4.87 31.16
N ARG A 103 -10.97 5.07 30.30
CA ARG A 103 -12.36 5.31 30.73
C ARG A 103 -13.05 4.04 31.20
N ASN A 104 -12.72 2.89 30.60
CA ASN A 104 -13.35 1.61 30.90
C ASN A 104 -12.60 0.80 31.97
N LYS A 105 -11.54 1.35 32.58
CA LYS A 105 -10.65 0.64 33.54
C LYS A 105 -10.11 -0.70 32.98
N ILE A 106 -9.88 -0.76 31.66
CA ILE A 106 -9.32 -1.94 31.00
C ILE A 106 -7.83 -1.67 30.77
N GLY A 107 -6.96 -2.48 31.38
CA GLY A 107 -5.51 -2.41 31.18
C GLY A 107 -4.65 -2.66 32.42
N PHE A 108 -3.34 -2.77 32.22
CA PHE A 108 -2.35 -3.17 33.24
C PHE A 108 -2.30 -2.26 34.48
N LYS A 109 -2.64 -0.97 34.36
CA LYS A 109 -2.65 -0.03 35.49
C LYS A 109 -3.70 -0.41 36.55
N SER A 110 -4.91 -0.77 36.12
CA SER A 110 -5.99 -1.18 37.02
C SER A 110 -5.70 -2.51 37.73
N LEU A 111 -4.96 -3.41 37.06
CA LEU A 111 -4.47 -4.66 37.64
C LEU A 111 -3.36 -4.40 38.66
N ALA A 112 -2.46 -3.46 38.39
CA ALA A 112 -1.42 -3.07 39.33
C ALA A 112 -1.99 -2.48 40.63
N GLU A 113 -3.02 -1.63 40.54
CA GLU A 113 -3.72 -1.06 41.70
C GLU A 113 -4.44 -2.12 42.55
N LYS A 114 -4.95 -3.19 41.94
CA LYS A 114 -5.64 -4.30 42.66
C LYS A 114 -4.70 -5.39 43.16
N ARG A 115 -3.43 -5.36 42.75
CA ARG A 115 -2.47 -6.44 43.00
C ARG A 115 -2.25 -6.70 44.48
N GLU A 116 -2.15 -5.65 45.29
CA GLU A 116 -1.89 -5.77 46.73
C GLU A 116 -3.03 -6.48 47.45
N LEU A 117 -4.29 -6.12 47.14
CA LEU A 117 -5.48 -6.77 47.69
C LEU A 117 -5.52 -8.27 47.39
N TRP A 118 -5.17 -8.66 46.16
CA TRP A 118 -5.15 -10.07 45.75
C TRP A 118 -4.04 -10.87 46.43
N ILE A 119 -2.91 -10.23 46.73
CA ILE A 119 -1.82 -10.87 47.49
C ILE A 119 -2.26 -11.13 48.92
N GLU A 120 -2.85 -10.13 49.59
CA GLU A 120 -3.35 -10.27 50.96
C GLU A 120 -4.43 -11.35 51.08
N GLU A 121 -5.38 -11.36 50.14
CA GLU A 121 -6.45 -12.36 50.08
C GLU A 121 -5.88 -13.77 49.85
N GLY A 122 -4.88 -13.90 48.97
CA GLY A 122 -4.18 -15.16 48.71
C GLY A 122 -3.41 -15.67 49.93
N GLU A 123 -2.67 -14.80 50.63
CA GLU A 123 -1.97 -15.17 51.86
C GLU A 123 -2.93 -15.61 52.96
N LYS A 124 -4.06 -14.92 53.10
CA LYS A 124 -5.10 -15.26 54.08
C LYS A 124 -5.70 -16.63 53.78
N TYR A 125 -6.05 -16.89 52.52
CA TYR A 125 -6.57 -18.17 52.06
C TYR A 125 -5.61 -19.33 52.36
N LEU A 126 -4.31 -19.14 52.10
CA LEU A 126 -3.29 -20.17 52.38
C LEU A 126 -3.13 -20.44 53.88
N LYS A 127 -3.20 -19.39 54.72
CA LYS A 127 -3.15 -19.53 56.18
C LYS A 127 -4.36 -20.25 56.74
N GLU A 128 -5.56 -19.95 56.24
CA GLU A 128 -6.81 -20.62 56.65
C GLU A 128 -6.84 -22.10 56.30
N ARG A 129 -6.19 -22.49 55.20
CA ARG A 129 -6.13 -23.88 54.73
C ARG A 129 -5.00 -24.71 55.36
N ALA A 130 -4.04 -24.04 56.00
CA ALA A 130 -2.91 -24.67 56.67
C ALA A 130 -3.20 -25.03 58.16
N ASN A 131 -4.28 -24.49 58.73
CA ASN A 131 -4.85 -24.91 60.02
C ASN A 131 -5.90 -26.01 59.82
#